data_AF-A0A7L2RAY6-F1
#
_entry.id   AF-A0A7L2RAY6-F1
#
_cell.length_a   1.000
_cell.length_b   1.000
_cell.length_c   1.000
_cell.angle_alpha   90.00
_cell.angle_beta   90.00
_cell.angle_gamma   90.00
#
_symmetry.space_group_name_H-M   'P 1'
#
loop_
_entity.id
_entity.type
_entity.pdbx_description
1 polymer ?
#
loop_
_entity_poly.entity_id
_entity_poly.type
_entity_poly.pdbx_seq_one_letter_code
_entity_poly.pdbx_strand_id
1 'polypeptide(L)'
;RFLSMLEEEIYGENSPIWEADFTVPAAEGAQLVSRPAAVSTVAVPTTPLFSKKLSSSSSAASLDASTPEPLPGEKRKLPESLTLEDAKRIRVMGDIPMELVNEVMLTITDPAAMLGPETSLLSANAARDETARLEERRGIIEFHVIGNSLSQKSNKKILMWLVGLQNVFSHQLPRMPKEYITRLVFDPKHKTLALIKDGRVIGGICFRMFPTQGFTEIVFCAVTSNEQVKVRAGRWAHMCGFSKDIKVPKSRYLGYIKDYEGATLMECELNPRIPYTELSHIIKKQKEIIKKLIERKQAQIRKVYPGLTCFKEGVRQIPIESVPGIRETGWKPLGKEKGKELKDPDQLYNMLKNLLAQIKTHPSAWPFMEPVKKSEAPDYYEIIRFPIDLKTMTERLKNRYYVTKKLFIADLQRIITNCREYNPPDSDYCKCANTLEKFFYFKLKEGGLIDK
;
A
#
# COMPACT_ATOMS: atom_id res chain seq x y z
N ARG A 1 2.14 10.91 -7.87
CA ARG A 1 2.56 9.54 -8.26
C ARG A 1 1.64 8.94 -9.32
N PHE A 2 0.33 8.81 -9.08
CA PHE A 2 -0.61 8.29 -10.08
C PHE A 2 -0.56 9.02 -11.44
N LEU A 3 -0.53 10.36 -11.47
CA LEU A 3 -0.42 11.11 -12.73
C LEU A 3 0.92 10.96 -13.44
N SER A 4 2.02 10.73 -12.71
CA SER A 4 3.34 10.44 -13.31
C SER A 4 3.37 9.03 -13.91
N MET A 5 2.65 8.09 -13.31
CA MET A 5 2.45 6.75 -13.87
C MET A 5 1.49 6.78 -15.06
N LEU A 6 0.44 7.61 -15.01
CA LEU A 6 -0.49 7.82 -16.12
C LEU A 6 0.21 8.53 -17.30
N GLU A 7 1.15 9.43 -17.03
CA GLU A 7 1.99 10.09 -18.04
C GLU A 7 2.96 9.08 -18.67
N GLU A 8 3.57 8.20 -17.87
CA GLU A 8 4.34 7.05 -18.36
C GLU A 8 3.49 6.02 -19.13
N GLU A 9 2.20 5.86 -18.81
CA GLU A 9 1.30 4.89 -19.46
C GLU A 9 0.65 5.45 -20.74
N ILE A 10 0.28 6.74 -20.75
CA ILE A 10 -0.31 7.44 -21.91
C ILE A 10 0.76 7.75 -22.94
N TYR A 11 1.93 8.25 -22.52
CA TYR A 11 3.05 8.56 -23.40
C TYR A 11 4.06 7.42 -23.49
N GLY A 12 3.77 6.30 -22.84
CA GLY A 12 4.53 5.06 -22.94
C GLY A 12 4.41 4.42 -24.31
N GLU A 13 5.43 3.63 -24.63
CA GLU A 13 5.59 2.94 -25.92
C GLU A 13 4.41 2.01 -26.24
N ASN A 14 3.69 1.49 -25.23
CA ASN A 14 2.57 0.54 -25.37
C ASN A 14 1.17 1.18 -25.28
N SER A 15 1.08 2.51 -25.37
CA SER A 15 -0.22 3.18 -25.29
C SER A 15 -1.06 2.92 -26.56
N PRO A 16 -2.34 2.52 -26.44
CA PRO A 16 -3.22 2.24 -27.58
C PRO A 16 -3.45 3.45 -28.50
N ILE A 17 -3.14 4.66 -28.03
CA ILE A 17 -3.30 5.91 -28.79
C ILE A 17 -2.32 6.01 -29.98
N TRP A 18 -1.27 5.18 -30.00
CA TRP A 18 -0.25 5.17 -31.05
C TRP A 18 -0.51 4.11 -32.13
N GLU A 19 -1.58 3.32 -32.03
CA GLU A 19 -1.99 2.38 -33.06
C GLU A 19 -2.64 3.12 -34.24
N ALA A 20 -2.33 2.74 -35.48
CA ALA A 20 -2.81 3.41 -36.68
C ALA A 20 -4.34 3.35 -36.87
N ASP A 21 -4.98 2.35 -36.26
CA ASP A 21 -6.41 2.01 -36.44
C ASP A 21 -7.28 2.41 -35.24
N PHE A 22 -6.73 3.19 -34.29
CA PHE A 22 -7.45 3.57 -33.08
C PHE A 22 -8.65 4.48 -33.39
N THR A 23 -9.85 3.90 -33.28
CA THR A 23 -11.13 4.61 -33.41
C THR A 23 -11.91 4.55 -32.10
N VAL A 24 -12.39 5.70 -31.64
CA VAL A 24 -13.23 5.79 -30.44
C VAL A 24 -14.60 5.19 -30.77
N PRO A 25 -15.17 4.28 -29.97
CA PRO A 25 -16.51 3.77 -30.20
C PRO A 25 -17.51 4.94 -30.27
N ALA A 26 -18.30 5.01 -31.33
CA ALA A 26 -19.36 6.00 -31.45
C ALA A 26 -20.35 5.80 -30.30
N ALA A 27 -20.49 6.81 -29.43
CA ALA A 27 -21.46 6.80 -28.35
C ALA A 27 -22.87 6.75 -28.97
N GLU A 28 -23.59 5.66 -28.74
CA GLU A 28 -25.03 5.57 -29.03
C GLU A 28 -25.75 6.73 -28.33
N GLY A 29 -26.47 7.52 -29.13
CA GLY A 29 -27.10 8.76 -28.70
C GLY A 29 -28.25 8.51 -27.72
N ALA A 30 -28.15 9.09 -26.53
CA ALA A 30 -29.32 9.35 -25.69
C ALA A 30 -29.97 10.66 -26.14
N GLN A 31 -31.23 10.55 -26.59
CA GLN A 31 -32.08 11.64 -27.04
C GLN A 31 -32.18 12.77 -26.00
N LEU A 32 -32.02 13.99 -26.50
CA LEU A 32 -32.17 15.24 -25.77
C LEU A 32 -33.67 15.51 -25.52
N VAL A 33 -34.11 15.52 -24.26
CA VAL A 33 -35.38 16.13 -23.85
C VAL A 33 -35.09 17.48 -23.23
N SER A 34 -35.56 18.54 -23.90
CA SER A 34 -35.47 19.94 -23.50
C SER A 34 -36.49 20.30 -22.40
N ARG A 35 -36.08 21.08 -21.38
CA ARG A 35 -36.93 22.04 -20.65
C ARG A 35 -36.05 23.05 -19.86
N PRO A 36 -36.57 24.24 -19.49
CA PRO A 36 -35.94 25.51 -19.83
C PRO A 36 -35.35 26.26 -18.63
N ALA A 37 -34.63 27.32 -18.99
CA ALA A 37 -33.92 28.27 -18.15
C ALA A 37 -34.74 28.91 -17.02
N ALA A 38 -34.08 29.14 -15.89
CA ALA A 38 -34.42 30.22 -14.97
C ALA A 38 -33.13 30.96 -14.62
N VAL A 39 -33.10 32.22 -15.05
CA VAL A 39 -32.09 33.23 -14.74
C VAL A 39 -32.35 33.72 -13.32
N SER A 40 -31.30 33.91 -12.52
CA SER A 40 -31.30 34.99 -11.52
C SER A 40 -29.88 35.46 -11.26
N THR A 41 -29.78 36.77 -11.39
CA THR A 41 -28.63 37.66 -11.36
C THR A 41 -28.28 38.06 -9.93
N VAL A 42 -27.29 38.97 -9.82
CA VAL A 42 -26.85 39.74 -8.66
C VAL A 42 -25.66 39.11 -7.92
N ALA A 43 -24.59 39.81 -7.52
CA ALA A 43 -23.82 40.96 -7.99
C ALA A 43 -22.71 41.10 -6.93
N VAL A 44 -21.49 41.42 -7.36
CA VAL A 44 -20.32 41.66 -6.49
C VAL A 44 -20.34 43.13 -6.02
N PRO A 45 -19.80 43.42 -4.82
CA PRO A 45 -18.83 44.52 -4.72
C PRO A 45 -17.59 44.11 -3.88
N THR A 46 -16.38 44.11 -4.45
CA THR A 46 -15.36 45.18 -4.44
C THR A 46 -14.90 45.65 -3.04
N THR A 47 -13.61 45.40 -2.80
CA THR A 47 -12.72 45.88 -1.72
C THR A 47 -12.52 47.40 -1.76
N PRO A 48 -11.90 48.07 -0.73
CA PRO A 48 -10.42 48.20 -0.64
C PRO A 48 -9.85 48.29 0.83
N LEU A 49 -8.74 47.61 1.16
CA LEU A 49 -7.32 48.07 1.32
C LEU A 49 -6.80 48.39 2.75
N PHE A 50 -5.52 47.99 2.96
CA PHE A 50 -4.49 48.42 3.95
C PHE A 50 -4.69 47.98 5.44
N SER A 51 -3.70 47.54 6.24
CA SER A 51 -2.23 47.71 6.24
C SER A 51 -1.49 46.77 7.23
N LYS A 52 -0.17 46.56 6.98
CA LYS A 52 1.01 46.44 7.89
C LYS A 52 1.01 45.41 9.05
N LYS A 53 1.87 44.38 8.99
CA LYS A 53 3.28 44.25 9.49
C LYS A 53 3.40 43.95 10.99
N LEU A 54 4.12 42.86 11.31
CA LEU A 54 5.13 42.64 12.38
C LEU A 54 5.26 41.10 12.55
N SER A 55 6.27 40.42 11.99
CA SER A 55 7.65 40.23 12.46
C SER A 55 7.80 39.86 13.95
N SER A 56 8.13 38.59 14.21
CA SER A 56 9.19 38.26 15.16
C SER A 56 9.86 36.95 14.76
N SER A 57 11.18 37.09 14.62
CA SER A 57 12.23 36.11 14.37
C SER A 57 12.70 35.46 15.65
N SER A 58 13.16 34.20 15.58
CA SER A 58 14.49 33.75 16.07
C SER A 58 14.59 32.23 15.93
N SER A 59 15.47 31.66 15.09
CA SER A 59 16.89 31.35 15.36
C SER A 59 17.04 30.19 16.36
N ALA A 60 17.91 29.18 16.24
CA ALA A 60 18.90 28.76 15.24
C ALA A 60 19.51 27.41 15.73
N ALA A 61 20.11 26.67 14.79
CA ALA A 61 21.35 25.87 14.94
C ALA A 61 21.35 24.61 15.86
N SER A 62 22.12 23.53 15.63
CA SER A 62 22.93 22.97 14.53
C SER A 62 23.75 21.78 15.09
N LEU A 63 24.26 20.90 14.20
CA LEU A 63 25.45 19.99 14.35
C LEU A 63 25.26 18.69 15.18
N ASP A 64 25.87 17.53 14.91
CA ASP A 64 26.62 16.94 13.78
C ASP A 64 26.94 15.46 14.13
N ALA A 65 27.41 14.69 13.13
CA ALA A 65 28.40 13.61 13.19
C ALA A 65 28.03 12.10 13.34
N SER A 66 28.27 11.40 12.22
CA SER A 66 29.15 10.23 12.05
C SER A 66 28.63 8.77 12.15
N THR A 67 28.89 8.05 11.06
CA THR A 67 28.83 6.60 10.79
C THR A 67 30.06 5.84 11.31
N PRO A 68 30.03 4.48 11.38
CA PRO A 68 30.78 3.69 10.39
C PRO A 68 30.14 2.33 9.96
N GLU A 69 30.59 1.81 8.81
CA GLU A 69 30.30 0.50 8.17
C GLU A 69 31.12 -0.68 8.80
N PRO A 70 30.90 -2.02 8.54
CA PRO A 70 31.00 -2.70 7.22
C PRO A 70 30.14 -3.98 6.95
N LEU A 71 30.20 -4.49 5.69
CA LEU A 71 29.58 -5.68 5.03
C LEU A 71 30.21 -7.07 5.44
N PRO A 72 29.93 -8.28 4.85
CA PRO A 72 28.92 -8.76 3.84
C PRO A 72 28.24 -10.16 4.12
N GLY A 73 27.17 -10.49 3.37
CA GLY A 73 26.93 -11.86 2.85
C GLY A 73 25.64 -12.59 3.26
N GLU A 74 24.69 -12.76 2.33
CA GLU A 74 24.08 -14.08 1.99
C GLU A 74 23.04 -13.96 0.86
N LYS A 75 23.13 -14.90 -0.09
CA LYS A 75 22.27 -15.09 -1.26
C LYS A 75 20.81 -15.37 -0.85
N ARG A 76 19.83 -14.69 -1.44
CA ARG A 76 18.45 -15.23 -1.54
C ARG A 76 17.81 -14.98 -2.90
N LYS A 77 17.10 -16.04 -3.29
CA LYS A 77 16.48 -16.38 -4.57
C LYS A 77 15.39 -15.41 -5.02
N LEU A 78 15.25 -15.29 -6.34
CA LEU A 78 14.07 -14.77 -7.04
C LEU A 78 12.79 -15.53 -6.62
N PRO A 79 11.64 -14.85 -6.46
CA PRO A 79 10.35 -15.46 -6.64
C PRO A 79 9.77 -15.15 -8.03
N GLU A 80 9.03 -16.15 -8.50
CA GLU A 80 8.43 -16.35 -9.80
C GLU A 80 7.41 -15.28 -10.23
N SER A 81 7.19 -15.28 -11.55
CA SER A 81 6.22 -14.53 -12.35
C SER A 81 4.85 -14.30 -11.69
N LEU A 82 4.45 -13.04 -11.58
CA LEU A 82 3.07 -12.63 -11.25
C LEU A 82 2.15 -12.90 -12.45
N THR A 83 1.01 -13.53 -12.18
CA THR A 83 -0.02 -13.84 -13.19
C THR A 83 -1.02 -12.68 -13.32
N LEU A 84 -1.76 -12.64 -14.43
CA LEU A 84 -2.73 -11.61 -14.84
C LEU A 84 -3.86 -11.29 -13.84
N GLU A 85 -3.98 -12.03 -12.73
CA GLU A 85 -4.97 -11.77 -11.68
C GLU A 85 -4.55 -10.64 -10.72
N ASP A 86 -3.26 -10.31 -10.62
CA ASP A 86 -2.75 -9.29 -9.70
C ASP A 86 -2.91 -7.84 -10.19
N ALA A 87 -3.24 -7.65 -11.47
CA ALA A 87 -3.42 -6.33 -12.09
C ALA A 87 -4.67 -5.56 -11.61
N LYS A 88 -5.59 -6.19 -10.87
CA LYS A 88 -6.82 -5.55 -10.35
C LYS A 88 -6.70 -4.95 -8.95
N ARG A 89 -5.50 -4.89 -8.36
CA ARG A 89 -5.24 -4.18 -7.08
C ARG A 89 -4.34 -2.96 -7.28
N ILE A 90 -4.73 -2.04 -8.15
CA ILE A 90 -4.15 -0.70 -8.13
C ILE A 90 -4.70 0.03 -6.89
N ARG A 91 -3.84 0.19 -5.87
CA ARG A 91 -4.11 1.05 -4.72
C ARG A 91 -4.32 2.47 -5.21
N VAL A 92 -5.55 2.96 -5.11
CA VAL A 92 -5.88 4.38 -5.22
C VAL A 92 -5.16 5.10 -4.08
N MET A 93 -4.13 5.88 -4.40
CA MET A 93 -3.51 6.81 -3.46
C MET A 93 -3.92 8.25 -3.82
N GLY A 94 -4.85 8.74 -3.02
CA GLY A 94 -5.27 10.13 -2.88
C GLY A 94 -6.09 10.19 -1.59
N ASP A 95 -5.72 11.06 -0.66
CA ASP A 95 -6.38 11.13 0.64
C ASP A 95 -7.88 11.37 0.45
N ILE A 96 -8.69 10.53 1.09
CA ILE A 96 -10.15 10.65 1.09
C ILE A 96 -10.48 12.00 1.76
N PRO A 97 -11.20 12.93 1.10
CA PRO A 97 -11.55 14.21 1.70
C PRO A 97 -12.25 14.02 3.04
N MET A 98 -11.86 14.78 4.07
CA MET A 98 -12.37 14.63 5.43
C MET A 98 -13.89 14.78 5.53
N GLU A 99 -14.50 15.55 4.62
CA GLU A 99 -15.96 15.68 4.48
C GLU A 99 -16.63 14.37 4.08
N LEU A 100 -16.03 13.60 3.17
CA LEU A 100 -16.54 12.29 2.77
C LEU A 100 -16.35 11.26 3.89
N VAL A 101 -15.25 11.36 4.65
CA VAL A 101 -15.07 10.54 5.86
C VAL A 101 -16.15 10.86 6.89
N ASN A 102 -16.48 12.14 7.09
CA ASN A 102 -17.52 12.56 8.02
C ASN A 102 -18.92 12.10 7.57
N GLU A 103 -19.26 12.23 6.29
CA GLU A 103 -20.52 11.73 5.72
C GLU A 103 -20.66 10.21 5.90
N VAL A 104 -19.58 9.47 5.73
CA VAL A 104 -19.51 8.02 5.95
C VAL A 104 -19.67 7.69 7.42
N MET A 105 -18.98 8.41 8.31
CA MET A 105 -19.10 8.22 9.76
C MET A 105 -20.53 8.49 10.24
N LEU A 106 -21.22 9.48 9.67
CA LEU A 106 -22.64 9.78 9.92
C LEU A 106 -23.55 8.66 9.42
N THR A 107 -23.27 8.09 8.24
CA THR A 107 -24.05 6.96 7.70
C THR A 107 -23.83 5.67 8.50
N ILE A 108 -22.65 5.48 9.09
CA ILE A 108 -22.32 4.33 9.95
C ILE A 108 -23.00 4.43 11.33
N THR A 109 -23.31 5.64 11.80
CA THR A 109 -23.93 5.87 13.11
C THR A 109 -25.46 5.81 13.11
N ASP A 110 -26.11 5.70 11.94
CA ASP A 110 -27.56 5.59 11.82
C ASP A 110 -28.03 4.11 11.92
N PRO A 111 -28.78 3.74 12.99
CA PRO A 111 -29.29 2.38 13.19
C PRO A 111 -30.25 1.90 12.08
N ALA A 112 -30.90 2.81 11.35
CA ALA A 112 -31.92 2.47 10.35
C ALA A 112 -31.35 1.95 9.02
N ALA A 113 -30.09 2.29 8.68
CA ALA A 113 -29.44 1.90 7.43
C ALA A 113 -28.71 0.53 7.48
N MET A 114 -28.86 -0.20 8.59
CA MET A 114 -28.10 -1.40 8.97
C MET A 114 -28.60 -2.74 8.36
N LEU A 115 -29.58 -2.75 7.46
CA LEU A 115 -30.14 -3.99 6.91
C LEU A 115 -30.12 -3.98 5.37
N GLY A 116 -29.19 -4.72 4.77
CA GLY A 116 -29.10 -4.93 3.32
C GLY A 116 -28.31 -6.21 2.98
N PRO A 117 -28.59 -6.87 1.83
CA PRO A 117 -28.21 -8.26 1.60
C PRO A 117 -26.79 -8.44 1.05
N GLU A 118 -26.25 -9.60 1.42
CA GLU A 118 -24.84 -10.01 1.43
C GLU A 118 -24.25 -10.30 0.04
N THR A 119 -23.00 -9.86 -0.24
CA THR A 119 -22.12 -10.61 -1.17
C THR A 119 -20.65 -10.69 -0.72
N SER A 120 -20.14 -11.89 -0.96
CA SER A 120 -18.98 -12.58 -0.40
C SER A 120 -17.62 -12.17 -0.99
N LEU A 121 -16.69 -11.65 -0.17
CA LEU A 121 -15.24 -11.62 -0.47
C LEU A 121 -14.32 -11.73 0.78
N LEU A 122 -14.87 -12.06 1.96
CA LEU A 122 -14.12 -12.36 3.20
C LEU A 122 -14.45 -13.78 3.74
N SER A 123 -14.95 -14.63 2.84
CA SER A 123 -15.80 -15.80 3.09
C SER A 123 -15.34 -16.73 4.22
N ALA A 124 -14.07 -17.09 4.33
CA ALA A 124 -13.66 -18.16 5.25
C ALA A 124 -13.73 -17.79 6.74
N ASN A 125 -13.32 -16.58 7.14
CA ASN A 125 -13.39 -16.16 8.55
C ASN A 125 -14.77 -15.61 8.92
N ALA A 126 -15.43 -14.92 7.98
CA ALA A 126 -16.81 -14.47 8.16
C ALA A 126 -17.78 -15.67 8.32
N ALA A 127 -17.63 -16.72 7.51
CA ALA A 127 -18.44 -17.93 7.65
C ALA A 127 -18.17 -18.69 8.95
N ARG A 128 -16.93 -18.69 9.46
CA ARG A 128 -16.58 -19.35 10.73
C ARG A 128 -17.17 -18.63 11.94
N ASP A 129 -17.03 -17.31 11.98
CA ASP A 129 -17.68 -16.49 12.99
C ASP A 129 -19.20 -16.67 12.93
N GLU A 130 -19.78 -16.75 11.73
CA GLU A 130 -21.21 -16.92 11.55
C GLU A 130 -21.70 -18.29 12.02
N THR A 131 -20.97 -19.37 11.73
CA THR A 131 -21.30 -20.71 12.25
C THR A 131 -21.26 -20.75 13.77
N ALA A 132 -20.21 -20.20 14.40
CA ALA A 132 -20.10 -20.16 15.86
C ALA A 132 -21.23 -19.30 16.48
N ARG A 133 -21.54 -18.13 15.90
CA ARG A 133 -22.67 -17.30 16.34
C ARG A 133 -24.02 -18.00 16.19
N LEU A 134 -24.19 -18.78 15.13
CA LEU A 134 -25.41 -19.54 14.89
C LEU A 134 -25.56 -20.67 15.91
N GLU A 135 -24.47 -21.36 16.24
CA GLU A 135 -24.44 -22.37 17.32
C GLU A 135 -24.75 -21.76 18.68
N GLU A 136 -24.23 -20.56 18.98
CA GLU A 136 -24.54 -19.83 20.21
C GLU A 136 -26.03 -19.43 20.26
N ARG A 137 -26.56 -18.87 19.16
CA ARG A 137 -27.98 -18.49 19.06
C ARG A 137 -28.92 -19.69 19.20
N ARG A 138 -28.49 -20.86 18.73
CA ARG A 138 -29.22 -22.13 18.87
C ARG A 138 -29.07 -22.75 20.26
N GLY A 139 -28.23 -22.19 21.13
CA GLY A 139 -27.95 -22.71 22.47
C GLY A 139 -27.10 -23.99 22.48
N ILE A 140 -26.38 -24.27 21.40
CA ILE A 140 -25.48 -25.43 21.30
C ILE A 140 -24.18 -25.15 22.06
N ILE A 141 -23.67 -23.92 21.91
CA ILE A 141 -22.51 -23.43 22.64
C ILE A 141 -22.88 -22.30 23.59
N GLU A 142 -22.22 -22.26 24.74
CA GLU A 142 -22.45 -21.26 25.78
C GLU A 142 -21.11 -20.75 26.35
N PHE A 143 -21.05 -19.44 26.60
CA PHE A 143 -19.91 -18.79 27.23
C PHE A 143 -20.21 -18.46 28.69
N HIS A 144 -19.37 -18.93 29.61
CA HIS A 144 -19.53 -18.69 31.04
C HIS A 144 -18.24 -18.17 31.66
N VAL A 145 -18.30 -17.00 32.30
CA VAL A 145 -17.20 -16.53 33.16
C VAL A 145 -17.32 -17.21 34.51
N ILE A 146 -16.40 -18.13 34.80
CA ILE A 146 -16.39 -18.90 36.03
C ILE A 146 -15.11 -18.67 36.82
N GLY A 147 -15.16 -18.95 38.12
CA GLY A 147 -14.00 -18.86 38.99
C GLY A 147 -14.30 -19.55 40.32
N ASN A 148 -13.25 -19.90 41.05
CA ASN A 148 -13.41 -20.47 42.37
C ASN A 148 -13.81 -19.38 43.37
N SER A 149 -15.11 -19.31 43.67
CA SER A 149 -15.59 -18.50 44.79
C SER A 149 -15.50 -19.37 46.04
N LEU A 150 -14.69 -18.97 47.03
CA LEU A 150 -14.52 -19.66 48.33
C LEU A 150 -15.81 -19.66 49.21
N SER A 151 -16.99 -19.55 48.59
CA SER A 151 -18.29 -19.52 49.24
C SER A 151 -18.73 -20.93 49.67
N GLN A 152 -19.41 -20.99 50.81
CA GLN A 152 -19.80 -22.21 51.50
C GLN A 152 -20.84 -23.06 50.75
N LYS A 153 -21.58 -22.48 49.79
CA LYS A 153 -22.47 -23.21 48.86
C LYS A 153 -21.75 -23.42 47.52
N SER A 154 -20.94 -24.46 47.42
CA SER A 154 -20.22 -24.77 46.18
C SER A 154 -21.18 -25.18 45.07
N ASN A 155 -21.19 -24.42 43.98
CA ASN A 155 -21.94 -24.78 42.78
C ASN A 155 -21.24 -25.95 42.10
N LYS A 156 -21.76 -27.18 42.32
CA LYS A 156 -21.19 -28.42 41.78
C LYS A 156 -20.96 -28.35 40.26
N LYS A 157 -21.82 -27.64 39.51
CA LYS A 157 -21.69 -27.45 38.05
C LYS A 157 -20.43 -26.64 37.70
N ILE A 158 -20.19 -25.54 38.42
CA ILE A 158 -19.00 -24.69 38.21
C ILE A 158 -17.73 -25.47 38.53
N LEU A 159 -17.74 -26.26 39.61
CA LEU A 159 -16.59 -27.08 39.98
C LEU A 159 -16.27 -28.13 38.91
N MET A 160 -17.30 -28.82 38.39
CA MET A 160 -17.14 -29.76 37.26
C MET A 160 -16.55 -29.07 36.03
N TRP A 161 -16.98 -27.85 35.71
CA TRP A 161 -16.42 -27.07 34.61
C TRP A 161 -14.98 -26.62 34.85
N LEU A 162 -14.62 -26.22 36.08
CA LEU A 162 -13.22 -25.89 36.43
C LEU A 162 -12.31 -27.11 36.30
N VAL A 163 -12.75 -28.30 36.73
CA VAL A 163 -12.03 -29.56 36.53
C VAL A 163 -11.91 -29.88 35.03
N GLY A 164 -12.98 -29.68 34.26
CA GLY A 164 -12.96 -29.82 32.80
C GLY A 164 -11.93 -28.91 32.14
N LEU A 165 -11.90 -27.63 32.51
CA LEU A 165 -10.93 -26.64 32.01
C LEU A 165 -9.50 -27.00 32.39
N GLN A 166 -9.27 -27.43 33.63
CA GLN A 166 -7.96 -27.90 34.09
C GLN A 166 -7.47 -29.09 33.24
N ASN A 167 -8.35 -30.03 32.92
CA ASN A 167 -8.01 -31.14 32.02
C ASN A 167 -7.71 -30.64 30.60
N VAL A 168 -8.52 -29.74 30.04
CA VAL A 168 -8.27 -29.18 28.69
C VAL A 168 -6.92 -28.47 28.66
N PHE A 169 -6.62 -27.59 29.61
CA PHE A 169 -5.33 -26.90 29.67
C PHE A 169 -4.17 -27.88 29.83
N SER A 170 -4.30 -28.88 30.70
CA SER A 170 -3.24 -29.89 30.92
C SER A 170 -2.93 -30.72 29.67
N HIS A 171 -3.94 -31.03 28.85
CA HIS A 171 -3.73 -31.79 27.61
C HIS A 171 -3.19 -30.90 26.47
N GLN A 172 -3.68 -29.66 26.37
CA GLN A 172 -3.31 -28.75 25.27
C GLN A 172 -2.00 -28.00 25.52
N LEU A 173 -1.55 -27.89 26.77
CA LEU A 173 -0.32 -27.21 27.17
C LEU A 173 0.64 -28.22 27.86
N PRO A 174 1.24 -29.18 27.12
CA PRO A 174 2.02 -30.27 27.70
C PRO A 174 3.32 -29.80 28.39
N ARG A 175 3.79 -28.58 28.10
CA ARG A 175 4.95 -27.98 28.77
C ARG A 175 4.63 -27.37 30.14
N MET A 176 3.34 -27.26 30.49
CA MET A 176 2.89 -26.68 31.76
C MET A 176 2.57 -27.79 32.77
N PRO A 177 3.16 -27.77 33.98
CA PRO A 177 2.86 -28.78 35.00
C PRO A 177 1.39 -28.78 35.39
N LYS A 178 0.80 -29.97 35.59
CA LYS A 178 -0.62 -30.13 35.92
C LYS A 178 -0.96 -29.48 37.27
N GLU A 179 -0.06 -29.57 38.25
CA GLU A 179 -0.19 -28.96 39.56
C GLU A 179 -0.21 -27.42 39.44
N TYR A 180 0.64 -26.88 38.57
CA TYR A 180 0.71 -25.44 38.31
C TYR A 180 -0.58 -24.91 37.67
N ILE A 181 -1.09 -25.61 36.65
CA ILE A 181 -2.38 -25.28 36.02
C ILE A 181 -3.50 -25.32 37.05
N THR A 182 -3.57 -26.39 37.83
CA THR A 182 -4.60 -26.58 38.87
C THR A 182 -4.55 -25.44 39.87
N ARG A 183 -3.37 -25.08 40.36
CA ARG A 183 -3.23 -23.99 41.34
C ARG A 183 -3.79 -22.66 40.83
N LEU A 184 -3.59 -22.33 39.55
CA LEU A 184 -4.07 -21.06 38.99
C LEU A 184 -5.53 -21.10 38.56
N VAL A 185 -6.02 -22.19 37.97
CA VAL A 185 -7.43 -22.34 37.58
C VAL A 185 -8.36 -22.27 38.80
N PHE A 186 -7.91 -22.81 39.94
CA PHE A 186 -8.66 -22.80 41.21
C PHE A 186 -8.30 -21.61 42.13
N ASP A 187 -7.41 -20.70 41.71
CA ASP A 187 -7.06 -19.51 42.48
C ASP A 187 -8.24 -18.51 42.43
N PRO A 188 -8.75 -18.01 43.57
CA PRO A 188 -9.87 -17.07 43.61
C PRO A 188 -9.62 -15.73 42.91
N LYS A 189 -8.35 -15.35 42.69
CA LYS A 189 -7.98 -14.13 41.95
C LYS A 189 -8.04 -14.32 40.43
N HIS A 190 -8.14 -15.56 39.96
CA HIS A 190 -8.23 -15.88 38.55
C HIS A 190 -9.68 -16.17 38.18
N LYS A 191 -10.03 -15.81 36.96
CA LYS A 191 -11.31 -16.14 36.32
C LYS A 191 -11.02 -16.86 35.02
N THR A 192 -11.94 -17.72 34.61
CA THR A 192 -11.84 -18.43 33.33
C THR A 192 -13.10 -18.19 32.54
N LEU A 193 -12.95 -17.67 31.31
CA LEU A 193 -14.02 -17.70 30.31
C LEU A 193 -14.07 -19.12 29.74
N ALA A 194 -15.10 -19.87 30.11
CA ALA A 194 -15.33 -21.24 29.67
C ALA A 194 -16.21 -21.26 28.43
N LEU A 195 -15.80 -22.03 27.42
CA LEU A 195 -16.59 -22.39 26.26
C LEU A 195 -17.17 -23.78 26.48
N ILE A 196 -18.49 -23.85 26.58
CA ILE A 196 -19.26 -25.06 26.85
C ILE A 196 -20.02 -25.45 25.58
N LYS A 197 -20.04 -26.74 25.23
CA LYS A 197 -20.84 -27.29 24.13
C LYS A 197 -21.54 -28.55 24.64
N ASP A 198 -22.86 -28.61 24.52
CA ASP A 198 -23.68 -29.73 25.01
C ASP A 198 -23.37 -30.10 26.49
N GLY A 199 -23.17 -29.08 27.33
CA GLY A 199 -22.84 -29.22 28.76
C GLY A 199 -21.40 -29.65 29.07
N ARG A 200 -20.55 -29.88 28.08
CA ARG A 200 -19.13 -30.24 28.24
C ARG A 200 -18.21 -29.05 27.95
N VAL A 201 -17.11 -28.96 28.69
CA VAL A 201 -16.07 -27.96 28.45
C VAL A 201 -15.29 -28.34 27.20
N ILE A 202 -15.26 -27.45 26.21
CA ILE A 202 -14.48 -27.64 24.98
C ILE A 202 -13.31 -26.66 24.87
N GLY A 203 -13.24 -25.63 25.70
CA GLY A 203 -12.13 -24.68 25.70
C GLY A 203 -12.31 -23.57 26.73
N GLY A 204 -11.30 -22.71 26.85
CA GLY A 204 -11.43 -21.51 27.66
C GLY A 204 -10.17 -20.65 27.73
N ILE A 205 -10.35 -19.49 28.34
CA ILE A 205 -9.28 -18.50 28.58
C ILE A 205 -9.25 -18.21 30.08
N CYS A 206 -8.17 -18.60 30.75
CA CYS A 206 -7.90 -18.26 32.13
C CYS A 206 -7.17 -16.91 32.18
N PHE A 207 -7.67 -15.97 32.95
CA PHE A 207 -7.15 -14.61 33.04
C PHE A 207 -7.20 -14.07 34.46
N ARG A 208 -6.38 -13.05 34.72
CA ARG A 208 -6.31 -12.32 35.98
C ARG A 208 -6.41 -10.82 35.73
N MET A 209 -7.39 -10.18 36.35
CA MET A 209 -7.67 -8.76 36.17
C MET A 209 -6.84 -7.91 37.12
N PHE A 210 -6.23 -6.83 36.61
CA PHE A 210 -5.53 -5.81 37.40
C PHE A 210 -6.17 -4.44 37.15
N PRO A 211 -7.35 -4.16 37.73
CA PRO A 211 -8.12 -2.95 37.43
C PRO A 211 -7.36 -1.66 37.77
N THR A 212 -6.57 -1.65 38.84
CA THR A 212 -5.75 -0.48 39.22
C THR A 212 -4.62 -0.21 38.24
N GLN A 213 -4.06 -1.25 37.62
CA GLN A 213 -2.97 -1.13 36.64
C GLN A 213 -3.47 -0.89 35.22
N GLY A 214 -4.77 -1.09 34.98
CA GLY A 214 -5.42 -0.87 33.69
C GLY A 214 -5.18 -1.99 32.67
N PHE A 215 -4.87 -3.22 33.11
CA PHE A 215 -4.69 -4.36 32.20
C PHE A 215 -5.23 -5.68 32.79
N THR A 216 -5.33 -6.70 31.94
CA THR A 216 -5.67 -8.08 32.32
C THR A 216 -4.62 -9.03 31.76
N GLU A 217 -4.11 -9.92 32.59
CA GLU A 217 -3.16 -10.97 32.20
C GLU A 217 -3.93 -12.18 31.68
N ILE A 218 -3.58 -12.69 30.49
CA ILE A 218 -4.05 -13.99 30.00
C ILE A 218 -3.03 -15.04 30.44
N VAL A 219 -3.47 -15.96 31.30
CA VAL A 219 -2.62 -17.01 31.89
C VAL A 219 -2.64 -18.27 31.04
N PHE A 220 -3.83 -18.73 30.66
CA PHE A 220 -4.00 -19.91 29.79
C PHE A 220 -5.04 -19.62 28.71
N CYS A 221 -4.81 -20.14 27.51
CA CYS A 221 -5.76 -20.10 26.41
C CYS A 221 -5.66 -21.40 25.63
N ALA A 222 -6.72 -22.21 25.63
CA ALA A 222 -6.73 -23.47 24.92
C ALA A 222 -8.15 -23.91 24.54
N VAL A 223 -8.25 -24.67 23.47
CA VAL A 223 -9.46 -25.34 23.00
C VAL A 223 -9.11 -26.82 22.79
N THR A 224 -10.05 -27.74 22.97
CA THR A 224 -9.84 -29.18 22.72
C THR A 224 -9.46 -29.42 21.25
N SER A 225 -8.57 -30.40 21.01
CA SER A 225 -8.01 -30.65 19.67
C SER A 225 -9.05 -30.99 18.60
N ASN A 226 -10.18 -31.60 18.99
CA ASN A 226 -11.26 -31.98 18.08
C ASN A 226 -12.01 -30.76 17.53
N GLU A 227 -11.99 -29.65 18.27
CA GLU A 227 -12.64 -28.38 17.93
C GLU A 227 -11.61 -27.33 17.46
N GLN A 228 -10.32 -27.69 17.37
CA GLN A 228 -9.28 -26.80 16.87
C GLN A 228 -9.20 -26.82 15.35
N VAL A 229 -9.31 -25.65 14.73
CA VAL A 229 -8.80 -25.43 13.37
C VAL A 229 -7.28 -25.27 13.46
N LYS A 230 -6.51 -26.03 12.66
CA LYS A 230 -5.04 -25.95 12.59
C LYS A 230 -4.56 -24.53 12.23
N VAL A 231 -4.38 -23.68 13.24
CA VAL A 231 -3.75 -22.36 13.14
C VAL A 231 -2.67 -22.29 14.21
N ARG A 232 -1.45 -21.90 13.80
CA ARG A 232 -0.33 -21.76 14.74
C ARG A 232 -0.65 -20.65 15.75
N ALA A 233 -0.46 -20.90 17.04
CA ALA A 233 -0.80 -19.97 18.14
C ALA A 233 -0.28 -18.52 17.93
N GLY A 234 0.95 -18.35 17.41
CA GLY A 234 1.48 -17.02 17.10
C GLY A 234 0.76 -16.30 15.96
N ARG A 235 0.23 -17.03 14.97
CA ARG A 235 -0.62 -16.46 13.92
C ARG A 235 -1.99 -16.07 14.48
N TRP A 236 -2.54 -16.87 15.39
CA TRP A 236 -3.79 -16.55 16.09
C TRP A 236 -3.64 -15.28 16.95
N ALA A 237 -2.55 -15.13 17.72
CA ALA A 237 -2.32 -13.94 18.53
C ALA A 237 -2.31 -12.66 17.68
N HIS A 238 -1.58 -12.65 16.55
CA HIS A 238 -1.60 -11.53 15.62
C HIS A 238 -3.00 -11.30 15.01
N MET A 239 -3.77 -12.35 14.72
CA MET A 239 -5.15 -12.23 14.24
C MET A 239 -6.10 -11.66 15.30
N CYS A 240 -5.84 -11.90 16.58
CA CYS A 240 -6.58 -11.35 17.71
C CYS A 240 -6.08 -9.95 18.14
N GLY A 241 -5.20 -9.32 17.35
CA GLY A 241 -4.72 -7.97 17.61
C GLY A 241 -3.61 -7.87 18.67
N PHE A 242 -2.92 -8.96 18.97
CA PHE A 242 -1.73 -8.92 19.82
C PHE A 242 -0.49 -8.47 19.02
N SER A 243 0.26 -7.55 19.60
CA SER A 243 1.57 -7.09 19.11
C SER A 243 2.69 -7.44 20.08
N LYS A 244 3.91 -7.53 19.56
CA LYS A 244 5.13 -7.59 20.38
C LYS A 244 5.54 -6.22 20.90
N ASP A 245 4.97 -5.16 20.33
CA ASP A 245 5.19 -3.78 20.75
C ASP A 245 4.33 -3.50 21.98
N ILE A 246 4.95 -3.50 23.16
CA ILE A 246 4.28 -3.31 24.46
C ILE A 246 4.15 -1.81 24.73
N LYS A 247 2.92 -1.29 24.77
CA LYS A 247 2.64 0.12 25.08
C LYS A 247 2.47 0.34 26.58
N VAL A 248 2.05 -0.68 27.34
CA VAL A 248 1.94 -0.58 28.79
C VAL A 248 3.36 -0.42 29.39
N PRO A 249 3.62 0.63 30.19
CA PRO A 249 4.93 0.82 30.79
C PRO A 249 5.36 -0.35 31.68
N LYS A 250 6.65 -0.70 31.62
CA LYS A 250 7.23 -1.81 32.39
C LYS A 250 6.93 -1.76 33.89
N SER A 251 6.91 -0.57 34.47
CA SER A 251 6.57 -0.35 35.88
C SER A 251 5.16 -0.79 36.26
N ARG A 252 4.22 -0.86 35.30
CA ARG A 252 2.83 -1.25 35.58
C ARG A 252 2.64 -2.77 35.65
N TYR A 253 3.40 -3.54 34.87
CA TYR A 253 3.22 -5.00 34.77
C TYR A 253 4.33 -5.80 35.46
N LEU A 254 5.54 -5.25 35.62
CA LEU A 254 6.66 -5.94 36.27
C LEU A 254 6.30 -6.30 37.72
N GLY A 255 6.43 -7.58 38.07
CA GLY A 255 6.05 -8.12 39.39
C GLY A 255 4.55 -8.41 39.57
N TYR A 256 3.70 -8.02 38.62
CA TYR A 256 2.27 -8.35 38.61
C TYR A 256 1.99 -9.60 37.79
N ILE A 257 2.56 -9.67 36.58
CA ILE A 257 2.40 -10.80 35.65
C ILE A 257 3.44 -11.89 35.90
N LYS A 258 3.15 -13.10 35.42
CA LYS A 258 4.07 -14.24 35.49
C LYS A 258 4.95 -14.28 34.23
N ASP A 259 6.24 -14.45 34.46
CA ASP A 259 7.21 -14.67 33.39
C ASP A 259 7.34 -16.18 33.10
N TYR A 260 7.38 -16.53 31.82
CA TYR A 260 7.55 -17.90 31.34
C TYR A 260 8.82 -17.98 30.50
N GLU A 261 9.69 -18.93 30.81
CA GLU A 261 10.94 -19.12 30.08
C GLU A 261 10.67 -19.49 28.61
N GLY A 262 11.31 -18.76 27.70
CA GLY A 262 11.14 -18.94 26.25
C GLY A 262 9.80 -18.43 25.69
N ALA A 263 8.97 -17.75 26.50
CA ALA A 263 7.77 -17.09 26.01
C ALA A 263 8.07 -15.66 25.50
N THR A 264 7.28 -15.21 24.51
CA THR A 264 7.32 -13.83 24.03
C THR A 264 6.17 -13.05 24.66
N LEU A 265 6.49 -11.96 25.36
CA LEU A 265 5.47 -11.04 25.86
C LEU A 265 4.76 -10.37 24.68
N MET A 266 3.42 -10.34 24.73
CA MET A 266 2.59 -9.70 23.72
C MET A 266 1.47 -8.91 24.39
N GLU A 267 1.04 -7.83 23.75
CA GLU A 267 0.00 -6.92 24.24
C GLU A 267 -1.12 -6.75 23.19
N CYS A 268 -2.37 -6.70 23.65
CA CYS A 268 -3.53 -6.36 22.82
C CYS A 268 -4.21 -5.11 23.39
N GLU A 269 -4.33 -4.08 22.56
CA GLU A 269 -5.05 -2.84 22.89
C GLU A 269 -6.49 -2.94 22.37
N LEU A 270 -7.46 -2.86 23.29
CA LEU A 270 -8.88 -2.92 22.96
C LEU A 270 -9.44 -1.52 22.69
N ASN A 271 -10.20 -1.37 21.61
CA ASN A 271 -10.93 -0.15 21.29
C ASN A 271 -12.35 -0.23 21.88
N PRO A 272 -12.72 0.63 22.85
CA PRO A 272 -14.00 0.56 23.53
C PRO A 272 -15.20 0.89 22.63
N ARG A 273 -14.99 1.49 21.45
CA ARG A 273 -16.06 1.84 20.51
C ARG A 273 -16.49 0.68 19.61
N ILE A 274 -15.77 -0.43 19.64
CA ILE A 274 -15.99 -1.55 18.73
C ILE A 274 -16.61 -2.72 19.50
N PRO A 275 -17.82 -3.17 19.14
CA PRO A 275 -18.36 -4.43 19.66
C PRO A 275 -17.67 -5.59 18.93
N TYR A 276 -16.64 -6.16 19.55
CA TYR A 276 -15.81 -7.21 18.96
C TYR A 276 -16.59 -8.48 18.60
N THR A 277 -17.73 -8.73 19.24
CA THR A 277 -18.65 -9.83 18.91
C THR A 277 -19.22 -9.71 17.50
N GLU A 278 -19.30 -8.49 16.93
CA GLU A 278 -19.85 -8.20 15.60
C GLU A 278 -18.78 -7.68 14.62
N LEU A 279 -17.49 -7.76 15.00
CA LEU A 279 -16.39 -7.15 14.25
C LEU A 279 -16.39 -7.54 12.76
N SER A 280 -16.58 -8.81 12.46
CA SER A 280 -16.62 -9.32 11.08
C SER A 280 -17.75 -8.70 10.25
N HIS A 281 -18.92 -8.49 10.86
CA HIS A 281 -20.07 -7.83 10.23
C HIS A 281 -19.80 -6.34 10.00
N ILE A 282 -19.24 -5.66 11.00
CA ILE A 282 -18.87 -4.25 10.94
C ILE A 282 -17.87 -4.01 9.81
N ILE A 283 -16.80 -4.81 9.74
CA ILE A 283 -15.78 -4.69 8.69
C ILE A 283 -16.39 -4.92 7.30
N LYS A 284 -17.28 -5.91 7.17
CA LYS A 284 -17.96 -6.19 5.91
C LYS A 284 -18.79 -5.00 5.44
N LYS A 285 -19.62 -4.44 6.32
CA LYS A 285 -20.43 -3.25 6.04
C LYS A 285 -19.57 -2.04 5.71
N GLN A 286 -18.52 -1.78 6.48
CA GLN A 286 -17.58 -0.68 6.20
C GLN A 286 -16.98 -0.82 4.80
N LYS A 287 -16.57 -2.04 4.41
CA LYS A 287 -16.05 -2.32 3.07
C LYS A 287 -17.10 -2.10 1.98
N GLU A 288 -18.34 -2.53 2.20
CA GLU A 288 -19.45 -2.30 1.25
C GLU A 288 -19.75 -0.81 1.07
N ILE A 289 -19.75 -0.04 2.16
CA ILE A 289 -19.93 1.42 2.13
C ILE A 289 -18.80 2.05 1.31
N ILE A 290 -17.54 1.77 1.65
CA ILE A 290 -16.38 2.30 0.92
C ILE A 290 -16.46 1.94 -0.56
N LYS A 291 -16.85 0.71 -0.90
CA LYS A 291 -17.01 0.28 -2.29
C LYS A 291 -18.08 1.10 -3.01
N LYS A 292 -19.26 1.30 -2.40
CA LYS A 292 -20.33 2.14 -2.96
C LYS A 292 -19.89 3.59 -3.17
N LEU A 293 -19.09 4.15 -2.26
CA LEU A 293 -18.54 5.50 -2.43
C LEU A 293 -17.55 5.58 -3.59
N ILE A 294 -16.66 4.58 -3.70
CA ILE A 294 -15.72 4.48 -4.81
C ILE A 294 -16.49 4.38 -6.12
N GLU A 295 -17.55 3.56 -6.19
CA GLU A 295 -18.40 3.44 -7.38
C GLU A 295 -19.10 4.76 -7.75
N ARG A 296 -19.65 5.49 -6.77
CA ARG A 296 -20.24 6.82 -6.98
C ARG A 296 -19.21 7.84 -7.47
N LYS A 297 -18.03 7.87 -6.86
CA LYS A 297 -16.91 8.73 -7.29
C LYS A 297 -16.42 8.34 -8.68
N GLN A 298 -16.28 7.05 -8.97
CA GLN A 298 -15.85 6.56 -10.27
C GLN A 298 -16.89 6.86 -11.35
N ALA A 299 -18.19 6.83 -11.04
CA ALA A 299 -19.24 7.26 -11.95
C ALA A 299 -19.17 8.76 -12.26
N GLN A 300 -18.81 9.59 -11.29
CA GLN A 300 -18.53 11.02 -11.50
C GLN A 300 -17.22 11.25 -12.31
N ILE A 301 -16.21 10.40 -12.11
CA ILE A 301 -14.88 10.52 -12.74
C ILE A 301 -14.82 9.87 -14.13
N ARG A 302 -15.72 8.92 -14.45
CA ARG A 302 -15.87 8.27 -15.78
C ARG A 302 -16.43 9.22 -16.85
N LYS A 303 -16.02 10.49 -16.82
CA LYS A 303 -16.13 11.39 -17.96
C LYS A 303 -15.03 10.99 -18.94
N VAL A 304 -15.40 10.21 -19.95
CA VAL A 304 -14.49 9.86 -21.05
C VAL A 304 -14.28 11.12 -21.87
N TYR A 305 -13.07 11.65 -21.86
CA TYR A 305 -12.71 12.79 -22.70
C TYR A 305 -12.37 12.32 -24.11
N PRO A 306 -12.70 13.10 -25.14
CA PRO A 306 -12.24 12.81 -26.49
C PRO A 306 -10.71 12.79 -26.54
N GLY A 307 -10.17 11.89 -27.37
CA GLY A 307 -8.72 11.80 -27.60
C GLY A 307 -8.14 13.09 -28.15
N LEU A 308 -6.88 13.38 -27.83
CA LEU A 308 -6.17 14.58 -28.28
C LEU A 308 -5.95 14.53 -29.80
N THR A 309 -6.48 15.51 -30.54
CA THR A 309 -6.38 15.58 -32.01
C THR A 309 -5.17 16.38 -32.50
N CYS A 310 -4.60 17.25 -31.67
CA CYS A 310 -3.53 18.19 -32.01
C CYS A 310 -2.23 17.55 -32.52
N PHE A 311 -1.98 16.27 -32.21
CA PHE A 311 -0.80 15.56 -32.69
C PHE A 311 -0.89 15.18 -34.18
N LYS A 312 -2.11 15.11 -34.76
CA LYS A 312 -2.31 14.87 -36.20
C LYS A 312 -1.86 16.05 -37.05
N GLU A 313 -1.82 17.25 -36.47
CA GLU A 313 -1.40 18.50 -37.12
C GLU A 313 0.11 18.77 -36.98
N GLY A 314 0.88 17.80 -36.47
CA GLY A 314 2.34 17.90 -36.35
C GLY A 314 2.85 18.61 -35.08
N VAL A 315 1.95 18.98 -34.16
CA VAL A 315 2.32 19.50 -32.83
C VAL A 315 2.93 18.38 -32.01
N ARG A 316 4.20 18.53 -31.57
CA ARG A 316 4.92 17.49 -30.81
C ARG A 316 4.74 17.56 -29.29
N GLN A 317 4.23 18.67 -28.77
CA GLN A 317 4.04 18.88 -27.34
C GLN A 317 2.85 19.81 -27.08
N ILE A 318 2.05 19.48 -26.06
CA ILE A 318 1.02 20.36 -25.52
C ILE A 318 1.26 20.62 -24.03
N PRO A 319 0.87 21.80 -23.50
CA PRO A 319 0.88 22.05 -22.07
C PRO A 319 -0.01 21.04 -21.34
N ILE A 320 0.43 20.51 -20.20
CA ILE A 320 -0.35 19.54 -19.41
C ILE A 320 -1.71 20.12 -19.06
N GLU A 321 -1.80 21.43 -18.81
CA GLU A 321 -3.00 22.21 -18.54
C GLU A 321 -4.09 22.09 -19.62
N SER A 322 -3.70 21.77 -20.85
CA SER A 322 -4.57 21.70 -22.03
C SER A 322 -5.19 20.31 -22.21
N VAL A 323 -4.73 19.30 -21.47
CA VAL A 323 -5.32 17.97 -21.47
C VAL A 323 -6.72 18.03 -20.84
N PRO A 324 -7.79 17.67 -21.56
CA PRO A 324 -9.15 17.67 -21.02
C PRO A 324 -9.24 16.81 -19.74
N GLY A 325 -9.92 17.34 -18.72
CA GLY A 325 -10.12 16.66 -17.44
C GLY A 325 -9.00 16.85 -16.41
N ILE A 326 -7.80 17.29 -16.79
CA ILE A 326 -6.67 17.42 -15.86
C ILE A 326 -6.96 18.40 -14.71
N ARG A 327 -7.58 19.56 -15.03
CA ARG A 327 -7.92 20.60 -14.05
C ARG A 327 -9.02 20.15 -13.09
N GLU A 328 -9.94 19.32 -13.56
CA GLU A 328 -11.05 18.77 -12.78
C GLU A 328 -10.56 17.76 -11.72
N THR A 329 -9.36 17.17 -11.90
CA THR A 329 -8.73 16.29 -10.89
C THR A 329 -8.13 17.03 -9.70
N GLY A 330 -8.20 18.38 -9.68
CA GLY A 330 -7.50 19.19 -8.69
C GLY A 330 -6.01 19.35 -8.96
N TRP A 331 -5.55 18.95 -10.16
CA TRP A 331 -4.19 19.24 -10.61
C TRP A 331 -3.99 20.75 -10.67
N LYS A 332 -3.06 21.23 -9.85
CA LYS A 332 -2.49 22.57 -9.99
C LYS A 332 -1.13 22.36 -10.65
N PRO A 333 -0.71 23.23 -11.57
CA PRO A 333 0.69 23.24 -11.98
C PRO A 333 1.48 23.33 -10.69
N LEU A 334 2.39 22.38 -10.46
CA LEU A 334 3.34 22.46 -9.36
C LEU A 334 4.01 23.82 -9.55
N GLY A 335 3.61 24.80 -8.74
CA GLY A 335 4.14 26.15 -8.86
C GLY A 335 5.63 25.97 -8.74
N LYS A 336 6.36 26.24 -9.83
CA LYS A 336 7.80 25.98 -10.00
C LYS A 336 8.43 26.00 -8.62
N GLU A 337 8.65 24.82 -8.02
CA GLU A 337 9.51 24.81 -6.86
C GLU A 337 10.79 25.41 -7.40
N LYS A 338 11.18 26.54 -6.82
CA LYS A 338 12.44 27.21 -7.11
C LYS A 338 13.56 26.31 -6.59
N GLY A 339 13.66 25.10 -7.13
CA GLY A 339 14.89 24.34 -7.21
C GLY A 339 15.84 25.22 -8.00
N LYS A 340 16.93 25.57 -7.34
CA LYS A 340 17.97 26.48 -7.81
C LYS A 340 18.33 26.23 -9.28
N GLU A 341 18.50 27.37 -9.97
CA GLU A 341 19.17 27.55 -11.25
C GLU A 341 18.41 27.09 -12.51
N LEU A 342 17.86 28.08 -13.22
CA LEU A 342 17.96 28.10 -14.68
C LEU A 342 19.44 27.99 -15.03
N LYS A 343 19.96 26.76 -15.18
CA LYS A 343 21.22 26.55 -15.87
C LYS A 343 21.01 27.07 -17.28
N ASP A 344 21.82 28.06 -17.65
CA ASP A 344 21.86 28.64 -18.99
C ASP A 344 21.77 27.51 -20.05
N PRO A 345 20.82 27.56 -21.01
CA PRO A 345 20.66 26.54 -22.06
C PRO A 345 21.96 26.21 -22.79
N ASP A 346 22.88 27.18 -22.90
CA ASP A 346 24.19 26.96 -23.50
C ASP A 346 25.14 26.20 -22.57
N GLN A 347 25.06 26.39 -21.25
CA GLN A 347 25.81 25.56 -20.29
C GLN A 347 25.34 24.10 -20.32
N LEU A 348 24.03 23.85 -20.38
CA LEU A 348 23.50 22.49 -20.51
C LEU A 348 23.96 21.86 -21.83
N TYR A 349 23.86 22.59 -22.94
CA TYR A 349 24.30 22.12 -24.24
C TYR A 349 25.79 21.76 -24.24
N ASN A 350 26.65 22.63 -23.72
CA ASN A 350 28.10 22.39 -23.65
C ASN A 350 28.43 21.19 -22.74
N MET A 351 27.72 21.04 -21.63
CA MET A 351 27.85 19.89 -20.74
C MET A 351 27.48 18.57 -21.43
N LEU A 352 26.31 18.52 -22.09
CA LEU A 352 25.86 17.34 -22.83
C LEU A 352 26.77 17.04 -24.03
N LYS A 353 27.29 18.06 -24.70
CA LYS A 353 28.26 17.93 -25.80
C LYS A 353 29.55 17.27 -25.32
N ASN A 354 30.09 17.72 -24.19
CA ASN A 354 31.28 17.12 -23.60
C ASN A 354 31.04 15.67 -23.16
N LEU A 355 29.88 15.39 -22.55
CA LEU A 355 29.51 14.04 -22.15
C LEU A 355 29.37 13.10 -23.35
N LEU A 356 28.66 13.53 -24.40
CA LEU A 356 28.49 12.74 -25.62
C LEU A 356 29.83 12.48 -26.32
N ALA A 357 30.74 13.45 -26.33
CA ALA A 357 32.09 13.25 -26.87
C ALA A 357 32.86 12.15 -26.10
N GLN A 358 32.81 12.16 -24.77
CA GLN A 358 33.46 11.13 -23.94
C GLN A 358 32.86 9.74 -24.16
N ILE A 359 31.53 9.65 -24.28
CA ILE A 359 30.84 8.38 -24.56
C ILE A 359 31.28 7.84 -25.93
N LYS A 360 31.37 8.69 -26.95
CA LYS A 360 31.80 8.30 -28.29
C LYS A 360 33.26 7.84 -28.36
N THR A 361 34.11 8.26 -27.43
CA THR A 361 35.52 7.80 -27.37
C THR A 361 35.71 6.50 -26.60
N HIS A 362 34.66 5.97 -25.95
CA HIS A 362 34.78 4.78 -25.14
C HIS A 362 34.99 3.53 -26.02
N PRO A 363 35.92 2.61 -25.69
CA PRO A 363 36.21 1.43 -26.53
C PRO A 363 34.99 0.56 -26.83
N SER A 364 34.06 0.44 -25.88
CA SER A 364 32.82 -0.33 -26.03
C SER A 364 31.67 0.42 -26.74
N ALA A 365 31.90 1.62 -27.26
CA ALA A 365 30.85 2.39 -27.93
C ALA A 365 30.70 2.07 -29.42
N TRP A 366 31.64 1.33 -30.01
CA TRP A 366 31.69 1.04 -31.46
C TRP A 366 30.38 0.49 -32.04
N PRO A 367 29.58 -0.38 -31.36
CA PRO A 367 28.35 -0.90 -31.96
C PRO A 367 27.23 0.13 -32.06
N PHE A 368 27.32 1.20 -31.27
CA PHE A 368 26.25 2.19 -31.12
C PHE A 368 26.55 3.48 -31.87
N MET A 369 27.64 3.53 -32.65
CA MET A 369 28.09 4.75 -33.33
C MET A 369 27.13 5.21 -34.43
N GLU A 370 26.52 4.26 -35.13
CA GLU A 370 25.63 4.51 -36.26
C GLU A 370 24.34 3.68 -36.12
N PRO A 371 23.27 4.06 -36.84
CA PRO A 371 22.05 3.25 -36.90
C PRO A 371 22.34 1.83 -37.40
N VAL A 372 21.68 0.84 -36.79
CA VAL A 372 21.79 -0.57 -37.18
C VAL A 372 21.32 -0.76 -38.63
N LYS A 373 22.15 -1.35 -39.49
CA LYS A 373 21.78 -1.54 -40.89
C LYS A 373 20.89 -2.78 -41.06
N LYS A 374 19.84 -2.66 -41.88
CA LYS A 374 18.97 -3.81 -42.23
C LYS A 374 19.73 -4.97 -42.88
N SER A 375 20.86 -4.71 -43.53
CA SER A 375 21.70 -5.76 -44.10
C SER A 375 22.40 -6.62 -43.05
N GLU A 376 22.68 -6.07 -41.88
CA GLU A 376 23.34 -6.75 -40.75
C GLU A 376 22.32 -7.38 -39.81
N ALA A 377 21.14 -6.77 -39.70
CA ALA A 377 20.05 -7.20 -38.83
C ALA A 377 18.68 -6.95 -39.52
N PRO A 378 18.18 -7.90 -40.35
CA PRO A 378 17.01 -7.69 -41.20
C PRO A 378 15.70 -7.42 -40.45
N ASP A 379 15.52 -8.09 -39.32
CA ASP A 379 14.34 -8.04 -38.43
C ASP A 379 14.46 -6.97 -37.33
N TYR A 380 15.57 -6.25 -37.25
CA TYR A 380 15.85 -5.30 -36.17
C TYR A 380 14.74 -4.25 -35.99
N TYR A 381 14.25 -3.67 -37.08
CA TYR A 381 13.24 -2.62 -37.04
C TYR A 381 11.80 -3.15 -36.87
N GLU A 382 11.61 -4.47 -36.94
CA GLU A 382 10.35 -5.13 -36.60
C GLU A 382 10.28 -5.41 -35.10
N ILE A 383 11.42 -5.74 -34.49
CA ILE A 383 11.55 -6.04 -33.06
C ILE A 383 11.73 -4.74 -32.24
N ILE A 384 12.64 -3.86 -32.66
CA ILE A 384 12.98 -2.63 -31.94
C ILE A 384 12.14 -1.46 -32.46
N ARG A 385 11.14 -1.08 -31.66
CA ARG A 385 10.15 -0.06 -32.00
C ARG A 385 10.72 1.36 -32.08
N PHE A 386 11.68 1.68 -31.22
CA PHE A 386 12.28 3.01 -31.14
C PHE A 386 13.81 2.91 -31.26
N PRO A 387 14.36 2.76 -32.47
CA PRO A 387 15.80 2.72 -32.69
C PRO A 387 16.46 4.05 -32.30
N ILE A 388 17.69 3.97 -31.78
CA ILE A 388 18.52 5.13 -31.42
C ILE A 388 19.99 4.71 -31.42
N ASP A 389 20.85 5.66 -31.71
CA ASP A 389 22.29 5.50 -31.85
C ASP A 389 23.00 6.83 -31.55
N LEU A 390 24.32 6.79 -31.37
CA LEU A 390 25.12 7.95 -30.98
C LEU A 390 25.20 9.02 -32.08
N LYS A 391 25.05 8.67 -33.36
CA LYS A 391 24.97 9.63 -34.47
C LYS A 391 23.62 10.37 -34.43
N THR A 392 22.51 9.66 -34.23
CA THR A 392 21.20 10.26 -34.01
C THR A 392 21.18 11.13 -32.76
N MET A 393 21.81 10.69 -31.67
CA MET A 393 21.94 11.53 -30.47
C MET A 393 22.79 12.77 -30.71
N THR A 394 23.85 12.68 -31.52
CA THR A 394 24.67 13.83 -31.93
C THR A 394 23.82 14.86 -32.69
N GLU A 395 22.97 14.40 -33.61
CA GLU A 395 22.10 15.26 -34.40
C GLU A 395 21.01 15.92 -33.53
N ARG A 396 20.37 15.15 -32.65
CA ARG A 396 19.41 15.66 -31.66
C ARG A 396 20.04 16.75 -30.78
N LEU A 397 21.29 16.54 -30.34
CA LEU A 397 21.98 17.53 -29.53
C LEU A 397 22.20 18.84 -30.31
N LYS A 398 22.74 18.76 -31.53
CA LYS A 398 22.95 19.93 -32.41
C LYS A 398 21.66 20.72 -32.64
N ASN A 399 20.54 20.02 -32.83
CA ASN A 399 19.21 20.61 -33.05
C ASN A 399 18.51 21.06 -31.76
N ARG A 400 19.23 21.19 -30.64
CA ARG A 400 18.74 21.65 -29.34
C ARG A 400 17.55 20.84 -28.79
N TYR A 401 17.43 19.57 -29.17
CA TYR A 401 16.36 18.68 -28.72
C TYR A 401 16.41 18.42 -27.20
N TYR A 402 17.61 18.30 -26.63
CA TYR A 402 17.79 18.00 -25.20
C TYR A 402 17.66 19.26 -24.34
N VAL A 403 16.44 19.76 -24.19
CA VAL A 403 16.12 20.90 -23.31
C VAL A 403 16.23 20.58 -21.83
N THR A 404 16.29 19.29 -21.48
CA THR A 404 16.59 18.82 -20.12
C THR A 404 17.56 17.66 -20.16
N LYS A 405 18.38 17.50 -19.09
CA LYS A 405 19.28 16.35 -18.94
C LYS A 405 18.56 14.99 -18.97
N LYS A 406 17.29 14.95 -18.55
CA LYS A 406 16.48 13.71 -18.52
C LYS A 406 16.26 13.13 -19.92
N LEU A 407 16.02 13.98 -20.92
CA LEU A 407 15.85 13.55 -22.32
C LEU A 407 17.10 12.88 -22.87
N PHE A 408 18.28 13.44 -22.57
CA PHE A 408 19.55 12.86 -22.98
C PHE A 408 19.81 11.50 -22.31
N ILE A 409 19.51 11.40 -21.01
CA ILE A 409 19.64 10.16 -20.23
C ILE A 409 18.73 9.07 -20.78
N ALA A 410 17.48 9.40 -21.11
CA ALA A 410 16.52 8.45 -21.66
C ALA A 410 16.98 7.88 -23.01
N ASP A 411 17.47 8.72 -23.93
CA ASP A 411 18.00 8.25 -25.21
C ASP A 411 19.23 7.36 -25.04
N LEU A 412 20.11 7.67 -24.09
CA LEU A 412 21.27 6.83 -23.85
C LEU A 412 20.90 5.48 -23.21
N GLN A 413 19.96 5.47 -22.26
CA GLN A 413 19.44 4.23 -21.67
C GLN A 413 18.75 3.38 -22.74
N ARG A 414 18.03 4.00 -23.68
CA ARG A 414 17.36 3.31 -24.78
C ARG A 414 18.34 2.61 -25.74
N ILE A 415 19.54 3.17 -25.98
CA ILE A 415 20.62 2.46 -26.71
C ILE A 415 20.93 1.12 -26.03
N ILE A 416 21.06 1.12 -24.69
CA ILE A 416 21.41 -0.06 -23.90
C ILE A 416 20.26 -1.07 -23.87
N THR A 417 19.04 -0.61 -23.65
CA THR A 417 17.84 -1.47 -23.59
C THR A 417 17.58 -2.13 -24.93
N ASN A 418 17.60 -1.37 -26.04
CA ASN A 418 17.42 -1.93 -27.38
C ASN A 418 18.49 -2.98 -27.72
N CYS A 419 19.73 -2.75 -27.27
CA CYS A 419 20.80 -3.72 -27.46
C CYS A 419 20.52 -5.04 -26.73
N ARG A 420 20.07 -4.97 -25.46
CA ARG A 420 19.74 -6.14 -24.63
C ARG A 420 18.49 -6.87 -25.08
N GLU A 421 17.56 -6.17 -25.71
CA GLU A 421 16.32 -6.73 -26.22
C GLU A 421 16.56 -7.51 -27.52
N TYR A 422 17.35 -6.96 -28.43
CA TYR A 422 17.63 -7.61 -29.71
C TYR A 422 18.71 -8.69 -29.63
N ASN A 423 19.76 -8.48 -28.83
CA ASN A 423 20.93 -9.37 -28.81
C ASN A 423 20.89 -10.33 -27.61
N PRO A 424 21.40 -11.57 -27.76
CA PRO A 424 21.47 -12.49 -26.64
C PRO A 424 22.42 -11.97 -25.54
N PRO A 425 22.19 -12.33 -24.27
CA PRO A 425 22.86 -11.72 -23.13
C PRO A 425 24.39 -11.96 -23.10
N ASP A 426 24.86 -13.03 -23.74
CA ASP A 426 26.25 -13.43 -23.87
C ASP A 426 26.96 -12.84 -25.10
N SER A 427 26.24 -12.11 -25.96
CA SER A 427 26.80 -11.43 -27.13
C SER A 427 27.81 -10.35 -26.75
N ASP A 428 28.76 -10.10 -27.64
CA ASP A 428 29.72 -9.01 -27.48
C ASP A 428 29.04 -7.63 -27.52
N TYR A 429 27.89 -7.51 -28.18
CA TYR A 429 27.02 -6.34 -28.16
C TYR A 429 26.46 -6.04 -26.77
N CYS A 430 25.91 -7.05 -26.09
CA CYS A 430 25.43 -6.93 -24.71
C CYS A 430 26.56 -6.65 -23.73
N LYS A 431 27.74 -7.27 -23.90
CA LYS A 431 28.93 -6.94 -23.09
C LYS A 431 29.36 -5.48 -23.28
N CYS A 432 29.35 -4.99 -24.51
CA CYS A 432 29.62 -3.59 -24.82
C CYS A 432 28.58 -2.66 -24.17
N ALA A 433 27.29 -2.98 -24.28
CA ALA A 433 26.21 -2.23 -23.66
C ALA A 433 26.35 -2.14 -22.13
N ASN A 434 26.62 -3.26 -21.46
CA ASN A 434 26.82 -3.32 -20.02
C ASN A 434 28.03 -2.50 -19.55
N THR A 435 29.11 -2.50 -20.33
CA THR A 435 30.31 -1.73 -20.02
C THR A 435 30.06 -0.24 -20.22
N LEU A 436 29.40 0.13 -21.31
CA LEU A 436 29.07 1.51 -21.63
C LEU A 436 28.06 2.11 -20.65
N GLU A 437 27.07 1.33 -20.19
CA GLU A 437 26.10 1.75 -19.17
C GLU A 437 26.80 2.11 -17.85
N LYS A 438 27.74 1.27 -17.38
CA LYS A 438 28.52 1.56 -16.17
C LYS A 438 29.34 2.83 -16.31
N PHE A 439 30.04 3.00 -17.44
CA PHE A 439 30.82 4.20 -17.73
C PHE A 439 29.93 5.46 -17.76
N PHE A 440 28.76 5.36 -18.37
CA PHE A 440 27.77 6.44 -18.41
C PHE A 440 27.30 6.85 -17.01
N TYR A 441 26.87 5.90 -16.17
CA TYR A 441 26.42 6.22 -14.82
C TYR A 441 27.52 6.87 -13.98
N PHE A 442 28.77 6.41 -14.14
CA PHE A 442 29.93 7.05 -13.52
C PHE A 442 30.07 8.51 -13.97
N LYS A 443 30.02 8.78 -15.28
CA LYS A 443 30.14 10.13 -15.84
C LYS A 443 28.97 11.05 -15.48
N LEU A 444 27.76 10.53 -15.36
CA LEU A 444 26.61 11.29 -14.90
C LEU A 444 26.73 11.71 -13.43
N LYS A 445 27.27 10.83 -12.57
CA LYS A 445 27.55 11.16 -11.17
C LYS A 445 28.67 12.19 -11.06
N GLU A 446 29.76 12.01 -11.81
CA GLU A 446 30.88 12.97 -11.87
C GLU A 446 30.42 14.36 -12.35
N GLY A 447 29.53 14.42 -13.35
CA GLY A 447 28.99 15.67 -13.88
C GLY A 447 27.88 16.31 -13.04
N GLY A 448 27.44 15.70 -11.93
CA GLY A 448 26.32 16.19 -11.12
C GLY A 448 24.95 16.15 -11.84
N LEU A 449 24.79 15.22 -12.79
CA LEU A 449 23.53 15.03 -13.52
C LEU A 449 22.55 14.10 -12.78
N ILE A 450 23.02 13.30 -11.83
CA ILE A 450 22.21 12.45 -10.95
C ILE A 450 22.63 12.71 -9.50
N ASP A 451 21.68 12.73 -8.58
CA ASP A 451 21.94 12.93 -7.15
C ASP A 451 22.77 11.76 -6.58
N LYS A 452 23.58 12.05 -5.54
CA LYS A 452 24.60 11.13 -5.00
C LYS A 452 24.06 9.75 -4.61
#